data_AF-A0A1Z1MUL3-F1
#
_entry.id   AF-A0A1Z1MUL3-F1
#
_cell.length_a   1.000
_cell.length_b   1.000
_cell.length_c   1.000
_cell.angle_alpha   90.00
_cell.angle_beta   90.00
_cell.angle_gamma   90.00
#
_symmetry.space_group_name_H-M   'P 1'
#
loop_
_entity.id
_entity.type
_entity.pdbx_description
1 polymer ?
#
loop_
_entity_poly.entity_id
_entity_poly.type
_entity_poly.pdbx_seq_one_letter_code
_entity_poly.pdbx_strand_id
1 'polypeptide(L)' 'MKIKKGDNVKIISGKHKGKKGKVYKTIKSKNQIILQDINLKTKHIKPKQTEDKGSIKQIEFPIHSSNVKIA' A
#
# COMPACT_ATOMS: atom_id res chain seq x y z
N MET A 1 16.63 5.03 1.66
CA MET A 1 15.59 4.06 2.08
C MET A 1 16.20 2.65 2.06
N LYS A 2 16.11 1.87 3.16
CA LYS A 2 16.80 0.57 3.30
C LYS A 2 15.96 -0.66 2.88
N ILE A 3 14.67 -0.47 2.62
CA ILE A 3 13.69 -1.54 2.33
C ILE A 3 13.63 -1.80 0.82
N LYS A 4 13.58 -3.06 0.40
CA LYS A 4 13.47 -3.49 -1.00
C LYS A 4 12.11 -4.13 -1.28
N LYS A 5 11.77 -4.23 -2.57
CA LYS A 5 10.60 -5.00 -3.02
C LYS A 5 10.79 -6.47 -2.65
N GLY A 6 9.79 -7.09 -2.04
CA GLY A 6 9.83 -8.49 -1.62
C GLY A 6 10.18 -8.70 -0.15
N ASP A 7 10.65 -7.69 0.57
CA ASP A 7 10.94 -7.79 2.00
C ASP A 7 9.65 -8.01 2.81
N ASN A 8 9.75 -8.76 3.90
CA ASN A 8 8.71 -8.87 4.90
C ASN A 8 8.92 -7.81 5.97
N VAL A 9 7.90 -6.99 6.22
CA VAL A 9 7.99 -5.91 7.21
C VAL A 9 6.82 -5.96 8.17
N LYS A 10 7.05 -5.50 9.39
CA LYS A 10 6.04 -5.29 10.42
C LYS A 10 5.80 -3.79 10.60
N ILE A 11 4.54 -3.40 10.72
CA ILE A 11 4.16 -2.00 10.97
C ILE A 11 4.32 -1.71 12.46
N ILE A 12 5.10 -0.67 12.76
CA ILE A 12 5.44 -0.25 14.12
C ILE A 12 4.45 0.79 14.64
N SER A 13 3.96 1.65 13.75
CA SER A 13 3.14 2.82 14.08
C SER A 13 2.02 3.07 13.06
N GLY A 14 0.99 3.81 13.48
CA GLY A 14 -0.17 4.17 12.66
C GLY A 14 -1.34 3.20 12.76
N LYS A 15 -2.36 3.40 11.90
CA LYS A 15 -3.65 2.68 11.91
C LYS A 15 -3.51 1.15 11.80
N HIS A 16 -2.43 0.68 11.19
CA HIS A 16 -2.19 -0.75 10.95
C HIS A 16 -1.06 -1.32 11.80
N LYS A 17 -0.76 -0.70 12.95
CA LYS A 17 0.26 -1.16 13.90
C LYS A 17 0.11 -2.65 14.23
N GLY A 18 1.22 -3.37 14.22
CA GLY A 18 1.28 -4.79 14.56
C GLY A 18 1.09 -5.74 13.37
N LYS A 19 0.49 -5.30 12.27
CA LYS A 19 0.33 -6.12 11.06
C LYS A 19 1.69 -6.36 10.39
N LYS A 20 1.85 -7.57 9.83
CA LYS A 20 2.97 -7.95 8.97
C LYS A 20 2.48 -7.99 7.53
N GLY A 21 3.34 -7.59 6.60
CA GLY A 21 3.02 -7.63 5.18
C GLY A 21 4.27 -7.65 4.33
N LYS A 22 4.09 -8.12 3.09
CA LYS A 22 5.14 -8.15 2.08
C LYS A 22 5.15 -6.85 1.28
N VAL A 23 6.33 -6.33 0.98
CA VAL A 23 6.49 -5.13 0.17
C VAL A 23 6.18 -5.43 -1.29
N TYR A 24 5.04 -4.93 -1.77
CA TYR A 24 4.62 -5.02 -3.17
C TYR A 24 5.42 -4.07 -4.06
N LYS A 25 5.53 -2.81 -3.64
CA LYS A 25 6.22 -1.75 -4.40
C LYS A 25 6.87 -0.75 -3.47
N THR A 26 7.99 -0.21 -3.92
CA THR A 26 8.74 0.82 -3.23
C THR A 26 8.76 2.11 -4.05
N ILE A 27 8.42 3.23 -3.43
CA ILE A 27 8.43 4.57 -4.03
C ILE A 27 9.58 5.35 -3.39
N LYS A 28 10.78 5.21 -3.96
CA LYS A 28 12.02 5.81 -3.41
C LYS A 28 11.95 7.34 -3.34
N SER A 29 11.32 7.98 -4.33
CA SER A 29 11.20 9.45 -4.38
C SER A 29 10.43 10.06 -3.20
N LYS A 30 9.47 9.31 -2.63
CA LYS A 30 8.63 9.77 -1.52
C LYS A 30 8.91 9.04 -0.21
N ASN A 31 9.96 8.21 -0.14
CA ASN A 31 10.27 7.34 1.00
C ASN A 31 9.05 6.51 1.48
N GLN A 32 8.23 6.06 0.53
CA GLN A 32 6.98 5.35 0.77
C GLN A 32 7.05 3.93 0.22
N ILE A 33 6.30 3.02 0.84
CA ILE A 33 6.19 1.62 0.42
C ILE A 33 4.72 1.21 0.36
N ILE A 34 4.39 0.33 -0.57
CA ILE A 34 3.08 -0.30 -0.70
C ILE A 34 3.24 -1.73 -0.19
N LEU A 35 2.40 -2.10 0.77
CA LEU A 35 2.34 -3.44 1.36
C LEU A 35 1.13 -4.18 0.82
N GLN A 36 1.28 -5.49 0.63
CA GLN A 36 0.17 -6.34 0.19
C GLN A 36 -0.92 -6.41 1.27
N ASP A 37 -2.18 -6.26 0.87
CA ASP A 37 -3.38 -6.37 1.73
C ASP A 37 -3.41 -5.46 2.97
N ILE A 38 -2.65 -4.37 2.92
CA ILE A 38 -2.55 -3.39 4.01
C ILE A 38 -2.85 -2.00 3.45
N ASN A 39 -3.56 -1.19 4.25
CA ASN A 39 -3.94 0.18 3.89
C ASN A 39 -4.80 0.23 2.61
N LEU A 40 -5.74 -0.72 2.51
CA LEU A 40 -6.75 -0.77 1.47
C LEU A 40 -7.67 0.45 1.58
N LYS A 41 -7.85 1.14 0.45
CA LYS A 41 -8.82 2.22 0.31
C LYS A 41 -9.74 1.95 -0.87
N THR A 42 -11.00 2.26 -0.67
CA THR A 42 -12.02 2.18 -1.71
C THR A 42 -11.85 3.36 -2.66
N LYS A 43 -11.56 3.07 -3.93
CA LYS A 43 -11.52 4.06 -5.01
C LYS A 43 -12.68 3.83 -5.95
N HIS A 44 -13.54 4.84 -6.06
CA HIS A 44 -14.60 4.89 -7.05
C HIS A 44 -13.98 5.30 -8.39
N ILE A 45 -14.08 4.42 -9.39
CA ILE A 45 -13.57 4.67 -10.73
C ILE A 45 -14.76 5.00 -11.62
N LYS A 46 -14.77 6.24 -12.11
CA LYS A 46 -15.75 6.67 -13.11
C LYS A 46 -15.55 5.87 -14.40
N PRO A 47 -16.64 5.47 -15.08
CA PRO A 47 -16.54 4.78 -16.36
C PRO A 47 -15.88 5.69 -17.40
N LYS A 48 -15.08 5.11 -18.29
CA LYS A 48 -14.38 5.85 -19.36
C LYS A 48 -15.18 5.88 -20.66
N GLN A 49 -15.92 4.82 -20.96
CA GLN A 49 -16.89 4.79 -22.06
C GLN A 49 -18.32 4.72 -21.51
N THR A 50 -19.26 5.17 -22.34
CA THR A 50 -20.69 5.23 -22.04
C THR A 50 -21.29 3.85 -21.71
N GLU A 51 -20.66 2.76 -22.16
CA GLU A 51 -21.07 1.37 -21.91
C GLU A 51 -20.33 0.68 -20.75
N ASP A 52 -19.29 1.30 -20.17
CA ASP A 52 -18.61 0.72 -19.02
C ASP A 52 -19.40 0.97 -17.73
N LYS A 53 -19.58 -0.07 -16.92
CA LYS A 53 -20.10 0.11 -15.55
C LYS A 53 -19.01 0.72 -14.67
N GLY A 54 -19.37 1.78 -13.94
CA GLY A 54 -18.51 2.33 -12.88
C GLY A 54 -18.11 1.22 -11.90
N SER A 55 -16.83 1.18 -11.54
CA SER A 55 -16.28 0.10 -10.71
C SER A 55 -15.77 0.65 -9.38
N ILE A 56 -16.10 -0.06 -8.29
CA ILE A 56 -15.54 0.19 -6.97
C ILE A 56 -14.36 -0.75 -6.80
N LYS A 57 -13.12 -0.22 -6.80
CA LYS A 57 -11.92 -1.03 -6.58
C LYS A 57 -11.32 -0.72 -5.21
N GLN A 58 -10.95 -1.75 -4.48
CA GLN A 58 -10.07 -1.60 -3.32
C GLN A 58 -8.63 -1.62 -3.81
N ILE A 59 -7.87 -0.58 -3.47
CA ILE A 59 -6.46 -0.45 -3.83
C ILE A 59 -5.61 -0.22 -2.59
N GLU A 60 -4.41 -0.79 -2.61
CA GLU A 60 -3.43 -0.62 -1.53
C GLU A 60 -2.79 0.76 -1.63
N PHE A 61 -2.74 1.47 -0.52
CA PHE A 61 -2.10 2.78 -0.45
C PHE A 61 -0.72 2.72 0.19
N PRO A 62 0.20 3.62 -0.23
CA PRO A 62 1.51 3.71 0.36
C PRO A 62 1.49 4.07 1.85
N ILE A 63 2.46 3.54 2.58
CA ILE A 63 2.80 3.85 3.96
C ILE A 63 4.22 4.40 3.98
N HIS A 64 4.50 5.34 4.89
CA HIS A 64 5.85 5.89 5.02
C HIS A 64 6.83 4.83 5.57
N SER A 65 8.04 4.79 5.01
CA SER A 65 9.06 3.79 5.36
C SER A 65 9.52 3.85 6.83
N SER A 66 9.34 4.98 7.51
CA SER A 66 9.64 5.11 8.96
C SER A 66 8.69 4.31 9.85
N ASN A 67 7.48 3.99 9.37
CA ASN A 67 6.45 3.34 10.16
C ASN A 67 6.54 1.81 10.10
N VAL A 68 7.58 1.28 9.46
CA VAL A 68 7.79 -0.15 9.29
C VAL A 68 9.18 -0.57 9.73
N LYS A 69 9.27 -1.80 10.22
CA LYS A 69 10.51 -2.48 10.58
C LYS A 69 10.64 -3.72 9.72
N ILE A 70 11.85 -3.99 9.23
CA ILE A 70 12.17 -5.29 8.63
C ILE A 70 12.00 -6.35 9.73
N ALA A 71 11.22 -7.38 9.42
CA ALA A 71 10.96 -8.49 10.33
C ALA A 71 12.09 -9.52 10.27
#